data_AF-A0ABD0N3D3-F1
#
_entry.id   AF-A0ABD0N3D3-F1
#
_cell.length_a   1.000
_cell.length_b   1.000
_cell.length_c   1.000
_cell.angle_alpha   90.00
_cell.angle_beta   90.00
_cell.angle_gamma   90.00
#
_symmetry.space_group_name_H-M   'P 1'
#
loop_
_entity.id
_entity.type
_entity.pdbx_description
1 polymer ?
#
loop_
_entity_poly.entity_id
_entity_poly.type
_entity_poly.pdbx_seq_one_letter_code
_entity_poly.pdbx_strand_id
1 'polypeptide(L)' 'MVMHARSGGNLEVMGLMLGKVDGETMIIMDSFALPVEGTETRVNAQAAAYEYMAAYIENAKQ' A
#
# COMPACT_ATOMS: atom_id res chain seq x y z
N MET A 1 1.29 8.29 -3.88
CA MET A 1 1.40 7.16 -4.84
C MET A 1 2.21 7.42 -6.12
N VAL A 2 2.17 8.60 -6.75
CA VAL A 2 2.91 8.84 -8.03
C VAL A 2 4.42 8.60 -7.91
N MET A 3 5.03 9.01 -6.78
CA MET A 3 6.46 8.76 -6.55
C MET A 3 6.79 7.26 -6.46
N HIS A 4 5.93 6.48 -5.81
CA HIS A 4 6.07 5.03 -5.68
C HIS A 4 5.92 4.31 -7.03
N ALA A 5 4.91 4.71 -7.82
CA ALA A 5 4.72 4.18 -9.17
C ALA A 5 5.93 4.47 -10.06
N ARG A 6 6.53 5.66 -9.94
CA ARG A 6 7.74 6.02 -10.69
C ARG A 6 8.97 5.22 -10.24
N SER A 7 9.13 4.95 -8.95
CA SER A 7 10.26 4.12 -8.47
C SER A 7 10.17 2.66 -8.87
N GLY A 8 8.97 2.15 -9.18
CA GLY A 8 8.75 0.77 -9.63
C GLY A 8 9.31 0.44 -11.03
N GLY A 9 9.59 1.45 -11.86
CA GLY A 9 10.10 1.23 -13.22
C GLY A 9 9.15 0.37 -14.07
N ASN A 10 9.64 -0.77 -14.55
CA ASN A 10 8.88 -1.72 -15.36
C ASN A 10 8.20 -2.82 -14.52
N LEU A 11 8.41 -2.84 -13.21
CA LEU A 11 7.85 -3.86 -12.32
C LEU A 11 6.53 -3.39 -11.72
N GLU A 12 5.65 -4.36 -11.45
CA GLU A 12 4.46 -4.10 -10.66
C GLU A 12 4.85 -3.78 -9.21
N VAL A 13 4.26 -2.72 -8.67
CA VAL A 13 4.46 -2.29 -7.28
C VAL A 13 3.16 -2.34 -6.51
N MET A 14 3.25 -2.56 -5.20
CA MET A 14 2.09 -2.58 -4.32
C MET A 14 2.16 -1.44 -3.30
N GLY A 15 1.00 -0.93 -2.91
CA GLY A 15 0.87 0.00 -1.81
C GLY A 15 -0.52 -0.08 -1.22
N LEU A 16 -0.72 0.64 -0.12
CA LEU A 16 -1.97 0.65 0.62
C LEU A 16 -2.53 2.05 0.71
N MET A 17 -3.85 2.12 0.73
CA MET A 17 -4.61 3.34 0.84
C MET A 17 -5.43 3.24 2.13
N LEU A 18 -5.28 4.25 2.98
CA LEU A 18 -5.97 4.36 4.25
C LEU A 18 -6.96 5.50 4.17
N GLY A 19 -8.10 5.31 4.81
CA GLY A 19 -9.19 6.24 4.70
C GLY A 19 -10.44 5.75 5.39
N LYS A 20 -11.55 6.37 5.04
CA LYS A 20 -12.87 6.03 5.58
C LYS A 20 -13.86 5.81 4.44
N VAL A 21 -14.86 4.99 4.70
CA VAL A 21 -16.01 4.84 3.81
C VAL A 21 -17.15 5.71 4.35
N ASP A 22 -17.75 6.49 3.48
CA ASP A 22 -18.90 7.34 3.76
C ASP A 22 -20.02 7.02 2.74
N GLY A 23 -20.98 6.20 3.17
CA GLY A 23 -22.01 5.64 2.30
C GLY A 23 -21.40 4.82 1.15
N GLU A 24 -21.63 5.27 -0.09
CA GLU A 24 -21.09 4.66 -1.31
C GLU A 24 -19.72 5.25 -1.73
N THR A 25 -19.16 6.17 -0.93
CA THR A 25 -17.91 6.87 -1.25
C THR A 25 -16.76 6.37 -0.38
N MET A 26 -15.66 5.98 -1.00
CA MET A 26 -14.39 5.75 -0.30
C MET A 26 -13.56 7.04 -0.32
N ILE A 27 -13.25 7.57 0.87
CA ILE A 27 -12.41 8.76 1.05
C ILE A 27 -11.03 8.30 1.49
N ILE A 28 -10.05 8.45 0.61
CA ILE A 28 -8.65 8.13 0.89
C ILE A 28 -8.00 9.34 1.54
N MET A 29 -7.49 9.14 2.75
CA MET A 29 -6.85 10.18 3.57
C MET A 29 -5.33 10.05 3.57
N ASP A 30 -4.80 8.83 3.40
CA ASP A 30 -3.37 8.56 3.35
C ASP A 30 -3.05 7.38 2.43
N SER A 31 -1.82 7.30 1.94
CA SER A 31 -1.35 6.20 1.10
C SER A 31 0.14 5.96 1.30
N PHE A 32 0.56 4.70 1.38
CA PHE A 32 1.96 4.35 1.55
C PHE A 32 2.40 3.19 0.66
N ALA A 33 3.71 3.17 0.36
CA ALA A 33 4.36 2.13 -0.42
C ALA A 33 4.61 0.89 0.42
N LEU A 34 4.27 -0.29 -0.09
CA LEU A 34 4.71 -1.55 0.50
C LEU A 34 6.10 -1.90 -0.05
N PRO A 35 7.03 -2.39 0.80
CA PRO A 35 8.37 -2.79 0.38
C PRO A 35 8.34 -4.16 -0.30
N VAL A 36 7.56 -4.28 -1.37
CA VAL A 36 7.43 -5.50 -2.16
C VAL A 36 7.75 -5.19 -3.62
N GLU A 37 8.70 -5.94 -4.17
CA GLU A 37 9.04 -5.87 -5.58
C GLU A 37 8.30 -7.01 -6.30
N GLY A 38 7.54 -6.66 -7.33
CA GLY A 38 6.89 -7.64 -8.18
C GLY A 38 7.90 -8.46 -8.97
N THR A 39 7.54 -9.69 -9.28
CA THR A 39 8.16 -10.41 -10.39
C THR A 39 7.59 -9.91 -11.72
N GLU A 40 8.23 -10.24 -12.84
CA GLU A 40 7.82 -9.80 -14.19
C GLU A 40 6.33 -10.00 -14.53
N THR A 41 5.62 -10.89 -13.82
CA THR A 41 4.21 -11.19 -14.12
C THR A 41 3.24 -10.91 -12.99
N ARG A 42 3.67 -10.81 -11.72
CA ARG A 42 2.81 -10.55 -10.54
C ARG A 42 3.60 -9.99 -9.35
N VAL A 43 2.98 -9.06 -8.62
CA VAL A 43 3.36 -8.64 -7.25
C VAL A 43 2.49 -9.31 -6.18
N ASN A 44 3.10 -9.86 -5.12
CA ASN A 44 2.38 -10.46 -3.99
C ASN A 44 2.93 -9.90 -2.67
N ALA A 45 2.02 -9.35 -1.85
CA ALA A 45 2.36 -8.75 -0.57
C ALA A 45 2.89 -9.77 0.47
N GLN A 46 2.56 -11.06 0.30
CA GLN A 46 2.86 -12.18 1.20
C GLN A 46 2.87 -11.79 2.69
N ALA A 47 3.66 -12.47 3.53
CA ALA A 47 3.72 -12.20 4.97
C ALA A 47 4.38 -10.84 5.31
N ALA A 48 5.33 -10.39 4.47
CA ALA A 48 6.12 -9.19 4.75
C ALA A 48 5.30 -7.89 4.77
N ALA A 49 4.23 -7.80 3.96
CA ALA A 49 3.33 -6.66 3.99
C ALA A 49 2.41 -6.67 5.21
N TYR A 50 2.01 -7.83 5.73
CA TYR A 50 1.05 -7.91 6.84
C TYR A 50 1.60 -7.33 8.16
N GLU A 51 2.87 -7.58 8.48
CA GLU A 51 3.49 -7.01 9.68
C GLU A 51 3.62 -5.49 9.59
N TYR A 52 4.02 -4.98 8.42
CA TYR A 52 4.12 -3.55 8.16
C TYR A 52 2.74 -2.86 8.18
N MET A 53 1.72 -3.53 7.65
CA MET A 53 0.32 -3.10 7.71
C MET A 53 -0.18 -2.94 9.14
N ALA A 54 0.05 -3.94 9.99
CA ALA A 54 -0.40 -3.93 11.38
C ALA A 54 0.30 -2.82 12.17
N ALA A 55 1.63 -2.72 12.06
CA ALA A 55 2.42 -1.70 12.74
C ALA A 55 2.01 -0.27 12.30
N TYR A 56 1.76 -0.05 11.01
CA TYR A 56 1.36 1.27 10.53
C TYR A 56 -0.05 1.64 10.98
N ILE A 57 -1.00 0.69 10.95
CA ILE A 57 -2.38 0.93 11.44
C ILE A 57 -2.38 1.20 12.95
N GLU A 58 -1.53 0.53 13.73
CA GLU A 58 -1.38 0.85 15.16
C GLU A 58 -0.80 2.25 15.39
N ASN A 59 0.24 2.63 14.64
CA ASN A 59 0.81 3.97 14.74
C ASN A 59 -0.16 5.07 14.28
N ALA A 60 -1.01 4.80 13.28
CA ALA A 60 -2.01 5.75 12.79
C ALA A 60 -3.24 5.90 13.71
N LYS A 61 -3.38 5.04 14.73
CA LYS A 61 -4.45 5.10 15.74
C LYS A 61 -4.08 5.90 16.99
N GLN A 62 -2.79 6.20 17.19
CA GLN A 62 -2.33 7.13 18.25
C GLN A 62 -2.51 8.58 17.81
#